data_AF-A0A2H0ERK4-F1
#
_entry.id   AF-A0A2H0ERK4-F1
#
_cell.length_a   1.000
_cell.length_b   1.000
_cell.length_c   1.000
_cell.angle_alpha   90.00
_cell.angle_beta   90.00
_cell.angle_gamma   90.00
#
_symmetry.space_group_name_H-M   'P 1'
#
loop_
_entity.id
_entity.type
_entity.pdbx_description
1 polymer ?
#
loop_
_entity_poly.entity_id
_entity_poly.type
_entity_poly.pdbx_seq_one_letter_code
_entity_poly.pdbx_strand_id
1 'polypeptide(L)' 'RAWGYPYVLDCFQFHITLTGPLPRADAEQARRALARALRGALPERFKIDDICLFGDPGGAAPFRLLRRYPLTGGVIAG' A
#
# COMPACT_ATOMS: atom_id res chain seq x y z
N ARG A 1 -12.79 -1.17 -22.84
CA ARG A 1 -12.53 0.20 -22.31
C ARG A 1 -11.33 0.08 -21.39
N ALA A 2 -10.18 0.65 -21.75
CA ALA A 2 -9.00 0.66 -20.90
C ALA A 2 -9.24 1.66 -19.77
N TRP A 3 -9.47 1.17 -18.56
CA TRP A 3 -9.49 1.99 -17.36
C TRP A 3 -8.02 2.14 -16.91
N GLY A 4 -7.51 3.36 -16.87
CA GLY A 4 -6.16 3.67 -16.36
C GLY A 4 -5.20 4.25 -17.39
N TYR A 5 -4.13 4.86 -16.89
CA TYR A 5 -3.02 5.35 -17.70
C TYR A 5 -2.20 4.16 -18.25
N PRO A 6 -1.72 4.20 -19.52
CA PRO A 6 -1.06 3.06 -20.17
C PRO A 6 0.15 2.51 -19.40
N TYR A 7 0.81 3.35 -18.61
CA TYR A 7 2.05 3.05 -17.89
C TYR A 7 1.81 2.55 -16.45
N VAL A 8 0.55 2.47 -16.01
CA VAL A 8 0.21 2.18 -14.60
C VAL A 8 0.52 0.73 -14.23
N LEU A 9 0.36 -0.20 -15.17
CA LEU A 9 0.55 -1.62 -14.88
C LEU A 9 2.04 -2.00 -14.84
N ASP A 10 2.82 -1.49 -15.79
CA ASP A 10 4.22 -1.90 -15.93
C ASP A 10 5.16 -1.25 -14.90
N CYS A 11 4.73 -0.14 -14.27
CA CYS A 11 5.54 0.61 -13.31
C CYS A 11 5.04 0.49 -11.86
N PHE A 12 4.04 -0.34 -11.58
CA PHE A 12 3.52 -0.47 -10.22
C PHE A 12 4.50 -1.22 -9.32
N GLN A 13 4.95 -0.56 -8.25
CA GLN A 13 5.70 -1.19 -7.17
C GLN A 13 4.91 -1.05 -5.87
N PHE A 14 4.59 -2.19 -5.26
CA PHE A 14 3.95 -2.20 -3.96
C PHE A 14 4.87 -1.58 -2.91
N HIS A 15 4.38 -0.53 -2.25
CA HIS A 15 5.08 0.13 -1.15
C HIS A 15 4.06 0.63 -0.12
N ILE A 16 4.49 0.74 1.12
CA ILE A 16 3.71 1.33 2.22
C ILE A 16 4.42 2.59 2.66
N THR A 17 3.71 3.71 2.61
CA THR A 17 4.21 4.99 3.12
C THR A 17 4.28 4.95 4.65
N LEU A 18 5.50 5.04 5.20
CA LEU A 18 5.73 5.01 6.66
C LEU A 18 5.87 6.41 7.27
N THR A 19 6.20 7.41 6.47
CA THR A 19 6.36 8.80 6.89
C THR A 19 5.82 9.75 5.82
N GLY A 20 5.51 10.99 6.22
CA GLY A 20 5.39 12.09 5.26
C GLY A 20 6.74 12.49 4.66
N PRO A 21 6.78 13.58 3.87
CA PRO A 21 8.02 14.17 3.37
C PRO A 21 8.98 14.52 4.51
N LEU A 22 10.27 14.22 4.32
CA LEU A 22 11.33 14.51 5.29
C LEU A 22 12.47 15.30 4.63
N PRO A 23 13.13 16.21 5.36
CA PRO A 23 14.43 16.76 4.97
C PRO A 23 15.45 15.63 4.75
N ARG A 24 16.42 15.86 3.85
CA ARG A 24 17.40 14.82 3.45
C ARG A 24 18.18 14.24 4.63
N ALA A 25 18.56 15.07 5.60
CA ALA A 25 19.27 14.64 6.80
C ALA A 25 18.44 13.65 7.63
N ASP A 26 17.15 13.93 7.77
CA ASP A 26 16.20 13.14 8.57
C ASP A 26 15.81 11.86 7.84
N ALA A 27 15.73 11.89 6.52
CA ALA A 27 15.40 10.72 5.70
C ALA A 27 16.40 9.56 5.90
N GLU A 28 17.70 9.85 5.93
CA GLU A 28 18.72 8.81 6.19
C GLU A 28 18.67 8.28 7.63
N GLN A 29 18.33 9.15 8.59
CA GLN A 29 18.13 8.71 9.98
C GLN A 29 16.91 7.81 10.10
N ALA A 30 15.78 8.20 9.51
CA ALA A 30 14.55 7.42 9.47
C ALA A 30 14.80 6.06 8.80
N ARG A 31 15.51 6.02 7.68
CA ARG A 31 15.86 4.77 6.97
C ARG A 31 16.66 3.83 7.87
N ARG A 32 17.67 4.32 8.60
CA ARG A 32 18.47 3.49 9.53
C ARG A 32 17.62 2.97 10.69
N ALA A 33 16.75 3.81 11.25
CA ALA A 33 15.87 3.41 12.35
C ALA A 33 14.87 2.33 11.89
N LEU A 34 14.23 2.55 10.74
CA LEU A 34 13.29 1.59 10.15
C LEU A 34 13.96 0.27 9.78
N ALA A 35 15.16 0.30 9.18
CA ALA A 35 15.91 -0.92 8.86
C ALA A 35 16.26 -1.75 10.11
N ARG A 36 16.44 -1.12 11.26
CA ARG A 36 16.63 -1.81 12.54
C ARG A 36 15.32 -2.35 13.08
N ALA A 37 14.26 -1.54 13.09
CA ALA A 37 12.95 -1.90 13.64
C ALA A 37 12.26 -3.03 12.85
N LEU A 38 12.46 -3.07 11.53
CA LEU A 38 11.83 -4.06 10.64
C LEU A 38 12.67 -5.32 10.45
N ARG A 39 13.89 -5.38 11.02
CA ARG A 39 14.78 -6.53 10.87
C ARG A 39 14.13 -7.79 11.43
N GLY A 40 13.86 -8.75 10.56
CA GLY A 40 13.22 -10.02 10.93
C GLY A 40 11.74 -9.89 11.29
N ALA A 41 11.14 -8.71 11.16
CA ALA A 41 9.73 -8.49 11.47
C ALA A 41 8.80 -8.82 10.29
N LEU A 42 9.33 -8.85 9.06
CA LEU A 42 8.56 -9.06 7.85
C LEU A 42 8.72 -10.49 7.36
N PRO A 43 7.62 -11.19 7.02
CA PRO A 43 7.69 -12.49 6.37
C PRO A 43 8.25 -12.35 4.95
N GLU A 44 8.82 -13.43 4.41
CA GLU A 44 9.25 -13.50 3.01
C GLU A 44 8.08 -13.33 2.04
N ARG A 45 6.86 -13.75 2.45
CA ARG A 45 5.65 -13.73 1.64
C ARG A 45 4.50 -13.12 2.44
N PHE A 46 3.78 -12.21 1.82
CA PHE A 46 2.53 -11.65 2.34
C PHE A 46 1.35 -12.30 1.64
N LYS A 47 0.39 -12.80 2.43
CA LYS A 47 -0.91 -13.16 1.92
C LYS A 47 -1.77 -11.90 1.88
N ILE A 48 -2.36 -11.60 0.72
CA ILE A 48 -3.33 -10.51 0.58
C ILE A 48 -4.71 -11.15 0.54
N ASP A 49 -5.48 -10.97 1.61
CA ASP A 49 -6.78 -11.63 1.81
C ASP A 49 -7.97 -10.74 1.46
N ASP A 50 -7.77 -9.42 1.39
CA ASP A 50 -8.84 -8.46 1.19
C ASP A 50 -8.39 -7.29 0.33
N ILE A 51 -9.31 -6.74 -0.45
CA ILE A 51 -9.20 -5.40 -1.05
C ILE A 51 -10.22 -4.50 -0.34
N CYS A 52 -9.77 -3.35 0.15
CA CYS A 52 -10.64 -2.40 0.83
C CYS A 52 -10.81 -1.14 -0.03
N LEU A 53 -12.06 -0.70 -0.19
CA LEU A 53 -12.38 0.60 -0.77
C LEU A 53 -12.47 1.63 0.36
N PHE A 54 -11.67 2.68 0.24
CA PHE A 54 -11.66 3.80 1.17
C PHE A 54 -12.15 5.08 0.48
N GLY A 55 -12.78 5.97 1.26
CA GLY A 55 -13.19 7.30 0.81
C GLY A 55 -12.49 8.38 1.61
N ASP A 56 -12.05 9.44 0.93
CA ASP A 56 -11.55 10.67 1.55
C ASP A 56 -12.72 11.57 1.95
N PRO A 57 -12.98 11.79 3.24
CA PRO A 57 -14.00 12.74 3.67
C PRO A 57 -13.56 14.22 3.50
N GLY A 58 -12.31 14.49 3.14
CA GLY A 58 -11.72 15.83 3.02
C GLY A 58 -11.25 16.41 4.36
N GLY A 59 -10.70 17.62 4.32
CA GLY A 59 -10.38 18.39 5.52
C GLY A 59 -9.28 17.80 6.41
N ALA A 60 -8.30 17.12 5.83
CA ALA A 60 -7.22 16.40 6.53
C ALA A 60 -7.71 15.29 7.49
N ALA A 61 -8.97 14.87 7.39
CA ALA A 61 -9.48 13.76 8.15
C ALA A 61 -8.99 12.41 7.58
N PRO A 62 -8.88 11.36 8.41
CA PRO A 62 -8.48 10.05 7.93
C PRO A 62 -9.47 9.48 6.90
N PHE A 63 -8.94 8.68 5.97
CA PHE A 63 -9.76 7.87 5.08
C PHE A 63 -10.75 7.00 5.86
N ARG A 64 -11.97 6.88 5.33
CA ARG A 64 -13.02 6.02 5.88
C ARG A 64 -13.14 4.74 5.07
N LEU A 65 -13.19 3.60 5.74
CA LEU A 65 -13.48 2.33 5.09
C LEU A 65 -14.93 2.34 4.58
N LEU A 66 -15.12 2.22 3.27
CA LEU A 66 -16.45 2.15 2.64
C LEU A 66 -16.90 0.71 2.46
N ARG A 67 -15.98 -0.16 2.01
CA ARG A 67 -16.23 -1.58 1.74
C ARG A 67 -14.95 -2.38 1.93
N ARG A 68 -15.10 -3.63 2.34
CA ARG A 68 -14.05 -4.65 2.31
C ARG A 68 -14.52 -5.79 1.42
N TYR A 69 -13.65 -6.26 0.54
CA TYR A 69 -13.90 -7.34 -0.41
C TYR A 69 -12.90 -8.48 -0.14
N PRO A 70 -13.37 -9.63 0.36
CA PRO A 70 -12.48 -10.77 0.57
C PRO A 70 -12.06 -11.38 -0.77
N LEU A 71 -10.77 -11.66 -0.90
CA LEU A 71 -10.17 -12.34 -2.05
C LEU A 71 -10.27 -13.86 -1.87
N THR A 72 -11.49 -14.38 -1.98
CA THR A 72 -11.79 -15.81 -1.82
C THR A 72 -11.46 -16.65 -3.05
N GLY A 73 -11.01 -16.02 -4.13
CA GLY A 73 -10.87 -16.63 -5.45
C GLY A 73 -12.22 -16.83 -6.14
N GLY A 74 -12.19 -16.86 -7.46
CA GLY A 74 -13.30 -17.27 -8.32
C GLY A 74 -12.74 -18.05 -9.49
N VAL A 75 -13.30 -19.22 -9.79
CA VAL A 75 -13.01 -19.91 -11.05
C VAL A 75 -13.69 -19.10 -12.15
N ILE A 76 -12.91 -18.47 -13.02
CA ILE A 76 -13.45 -17.96 -14.28
C ILE A 76 -13.72 -19.20 -15.13
N ALA A 77 -14.99 -19.59 -15.27
CA ALA A 77 -15.36 -20.53 -16.32
C ALA A 77 -14.96 -19.89 -17.65
N GLY A 78 -14.08 -20.56 -18.39
CA GLY A 78 -13.56 -20.12 -19.67
C GLY A 78 -14.63 -19.99 -20.74
#